data_AF-A0A497FT80-F1
#
_entry.id   AF-A0A497FT80-F1
#
_cell.length_a   1.000
_cell.length_b   1.000
_cell.length_c   1.000
_cell.angle_alpha   90.00
_cell.angle_beta   90.00
_cell.angle_gamma   90.00
#
_symmetry.space_group_name_H-M   'P 1'
#
loop_
_entity.id
_entity.type
_entity.pdbx_description
1 polymer ?
#
loop_
_entity_poly.entity_id
_entity_poly.type
_entity_poly.pdbx_seq_one_letter_code
_entity_poly.pdbx_strand_id
1 'polypeptide(L)'
;MRLKFPQLAVLTYDELKLMDFRDLSKATLAKRKLKYSPLCMRLNRIDYLLPPSLILISGEYEELLDFTPTPHEVPSLVDSKLVKYLLFDLPLILYHDRAPILLRDLSERFTRDIDKGVAYVSNILARIAKVFNTTVVVCDKEIIELHDSTLTILVGKINGKTVAQIAETNEIFYLN
;
A
#
# COMPACT_ATOMS: atom_id res chain seq x y z
N MET A 1 10.90 22.93 27.24
CA MET A 1 10.07 23.01 26.03
C MET A 1 9.39 21.65 25.84
N ARG A 2 8.06 21.58 25.96
CA ARG A 2 7.31 20.31 25.93
C ARG A 2 7.21 19.79 24.49
N LEU A 3 7.81 18.64 24.19
CA LEU A 3 7.60 17.93 22.94
C LEU A 3 6.20 17.26 22.99
N LYS A 4 5.22 17.88 22.33
CA LYS A 4 3.88 17.32 22.11
C LYS A 4 3.80 16.75 20.69
N PHE A 5 4.36 15.56 20.42
CA PHE A 5 3.95 14.68 19.31
C PHE A 5 4.60 13.30 19.56
N PRO A 6 3.88 12.17 19.52
CA PRO A 6 4.52 10.88 19.42
C PRO A 6 5.11 10.77 18.01
N GLN A 7 6.42 10.98 17.89
CA GLN A 7 7.15 10.68 16.66
C GLN A 7 7.14 9.15 16.47
N LEU A 8 6.13 8.63 15.79
CA LEU A 8 6.17 7.25 15.31
C LEU A 8 7.02 7.24 14.05
N ALA A 9 8.34 7.32 14.23
CA ALA A 9 9.27 6.86 13.23
C ALA A 9 9.00 5.35 13.05
N VAL A 10 8.59 4.93 11.84
CA VAL A 10 8.42 3.52 11.52
C VAL A 10 9.80 2.89 11.37
N LEU A 11 10.47 2.73 12.50
CA LEU A 11 11.77 2.09 12.62
C LEU A 11 11.55 0.58 12.75
N THR A 12 12.30 -0.16 11.95
CA THR A 12 12.43 -1.61 12.07
C THR A 12 13.03 -1.98 13.43
N TYR A 13 12.80 -3.22 13.86
CA TYR A 13 13.35 -3.73 15.11
C TYR A 13 14.89 -3.62 15.17
N ASP A 14 15.57 -3.76 14.03
CA ASP A 14 17.02 -3.65 13.93
C ASP A 14 17.49 -2.20 14.04
N GLU A 15 16.78 -1.25 13.43
CA GLU A 15 17.01 0.19 13.62
C GLU A 15 16.81 0.60 15.09
N LEU A 16 15.80 0.04 15.77
CA LEU A 16 15.57 0.29 17.21
C LEU A 16 16.68 -0.32 18.10
N LYS A 17 17.20 -1.48 17.73
CA LYS A 17 18.35 -2.10 18.42
C LYS A 17 19.63 -1.28 18.27
N LEU A 18 19.90 -0.77 17.08
CA LEU A 18 21.07 0.09 16.80
C LEU A 18 21.03 1.39 17.60
N MET A 19 19.85 1.84 18.03
CA MET A 19 19.65 3.02 18.86
C MET A 19 19.63 2.72 20.37
N ASP A 20 20.06 1.53 20.79
CA ASP A 20 20.18 1.08 22.19
C ASP A 20 18.86 1.13 22.99
N PHE A 21 17.73 0.99 22.31
CA PHE A 21 16.39 1.01 22.91
C PHE A 21 16.08 -0.36 23.56
N ARG A 22 16.16 -0.45 24.90
CA ARG A 22 16.06 -1.73 25.64
C ARG A 22 14.68 -2.05 26.23
N ASP A 23 13.76 -1.08 26.31
CA ASP A 23 12.44 -1.23 26.94
C ASP A 23 11.27 -1.32 25.94
N LEU A 24 11.38 -2.20 24.94
CA LEU A 24 10.21 -2.61 24.16
C LEU A 24 9.46 -3.71 24.93
N SER A 25 8.73 -3.30 25.98
CA SER A 25 7.89 -4.25 26.71
C SER A 25 6.80 -4.78 25.77
N LYS A 26 6.69 -6.10 25.62
CA LYS A 26 5.62 -6.80 24.87
C LYS A 26 4.21 -6.39 25.35
N ALA A 27 4.09 -5.69 26.49
CA ALA A 27 2.85 -5.28 27.11
C ALA A 27 2.28 -3.95 26.56
N THR A 28 3.09 -3.03 26.04
CA THR A 28 2.58 -1.76 25.50
C THR A 28 1.95 -1.91 24.10
N LEU A 29 2.27 -3.01 23.41
CA LEU A 29 1.68 -3.42 22.12
C LEU A 29 0.39 -4.25 22.30
N ALA A 30 -0.12 -4.39 23.52
CA ALA A 30 -1.30 -5.17 23.83
C ALA A 30 -2.59 -4.55 23.25
N LYS A 31 -2.90 -4.97 22.01
CA LYS A 31 -4.23 -5.34 21.51
C LYS A 31 -5.38 -4.37 21.82
N ARG A 32 -5.39 -3.21 21.15
CA ARG A 32 -6.67 -2.85 20.50
C ARG A 32 -6.86 -3.83 19.35
N LYS A 33 -7.83 -4.75 19.46
CA LYS A 33 -8.34 -5.51 18.31
C LYS A 33 -9.01 -4.51 17.37
N LEU A 34 -8.20 -3.74 16.64
CA LEU A 34 -8.68 -2.95 15.51
C LEU A 34 -9.18 -3.99 14.50
N LYS A 35 -10.46 -3.88 14.15
CA LYS A 35 -11.19 -4.83 13.33
C LYS A 35 -10.67 -4.70 11.90
N TYR A 36 -9.66 -5.49 11.54
CA TYR A 36 -9.22 -5.60 10.16
C TYR A 36 -10.32 -6.30 9.36
N SER A 37 -10.79 -5.64 8.31
CA SER A 37 -11.62 -6.27 7.29
C SER A 37 -10.74 -6.41 6.05
N PRO A 38 -10.56 -7.63 5.50
CA PRO A 38 -9.75 -7.80 4.30
C PRO A 38 -10.30 -6.95 3.16
N LEU A 39 -9.41 -6.34 2.39
CA LEU A 39 -9.81 -5.59 1.21
C LEU A 39 -10.31 -6.59 0.16
N CYS A 40 -11.56 -6.45 -0.25
CA CYS A 40 -12.14 -7.22 -1.32
C CYS A 40 -12.11 -6.39 -2.60
N MET A 41 -11.56 -6.96 -3.67
CA MET A 41 -11.64 -6.43 -5.03
C MET A 41 -12.71 -7.23 -5.77
N ARG A 42 -13.71 -6.55 -6.34
CA ARG A 42 -14.75 -7.24 -7.11
C ARG A 42 -14.34 -7.37 -8.57
N LEU A 43 -14.14 -8.62 -9.01
CA LEU A 43 -13.89 -8.99 -10.39
C LEU A 43 -15.16 -9.63 -10.98
N ASN A 44 -15.99 -8.83 -11.66
CA ASN A 44 -17.33 -9.25 -12.13
C ASN A 44 -18.25 -9.75 -10.99
N ARG A 45 -18.40 -11.07 -10.86
CA ARG A 45 -19.20 -11.76 -9.83
C ARG A 45 -18.34 -12.49 -8.81
N ILE A 46 -17.02 -12.30 -8.87
CA ILE A 46 -16.06 -12.94 -7.97
C ILE A 46 -15.54 -11.86 -7.02
N ASP A 47 -15.71 -12.11 -5.74
CA ASP A 47 -15.12 -11.29 -4.68
C ASP A 47 -13.71 -11.85 -4.39
N TYR A 48 -12.68 -11.11 -4.79
CA TYR A 48 -11.29 -11.50 -4.60
C TYR A 48 -10.74 -10.84 -3.33
N LEU A 49 -10.42 -11.65 -2.32
CA LEU A 49 -9.88 -11.17 -1.05
C LEU A 49 -8.37 -10.91 -1.17
N LEU A 50 -8.00 -9.65 -1.01
CA LEU A 50 -6.61 -9.22 -1.05
C LEU A 50 -5.95 -9.36 0.33
N PRO A 51 -4.74 -9.93 0.41
CA PRO A 51 -4.01 -10.07 1.67
C PRO A 51 -3.59 -8.70 2.25
N PRO A 52 -3.30 -8.63 3.57
CA PRO A 52 -2.74 -7.43 4.21
C PRO A 52 -1.26 -7.26 3.86
N SER A 53 -0.99 -6.84 2.63
CA SER A 53 0.35 -6.68 2.07
C SER A 53 0.39 -5.57 1.04
N LEU A 54 1.56 -5.33 0.45
CA LEU A 54 1.72 -4.45 -0.69
C LEU A 54 1.30 -5.18 -1.97
N ILE A 55 0.37 -4.59 -2.69
CA ILE A 55 -0.20 -5.12 -3.92
C ILE A 55 -0.01 -4.09 -5.02
N LEU A 56 0.50 -4.53 -6.16
CA LEU A 56 0.63 -3.71 -7.36
C LEU A 56 -0.49 -4.05 -8.33
N ILE A 57 -1.13 -3.03 -8.90
CA ILE A 57 -2.01 -3.15 -10.05
C ILE A 57 -1.46 -2.23 -11.15
N SER A 58 -0.98 -2.80 -12.25
CA SER A 58 -0.37 -2.04 -13.35
C SER A 58 -1.18 -2.14 -14.63
N GLY A 59 -1.26 -1.05 -15.41
CA GLY A 59 -1.95 -0.98 -16.69
C GLY A 59 -3.30 -0.25 -16.64
N GLU A 60 -4.29 -0.66 -17.46
CA GLU A 60 -5.62 -0.02 -17.53
C GLU A 60 -6.51 -0.43 -16.32
N TYR A 61 -6.09 -0.06 -15.12
CA TYR A 61 -6.58 -0.60 -13.85
C TYR A 61 -7.93 -0.06 -13.36
N GLU A 62 -8.53 0.92 -14.05
CA GLU A 62 -9.69 1.67 -13.55
C GLU A 62 -10.90 0.78 -13.22
N GLU A 63 -11.10 -0.29 -13.98
CA GLU A 63 -12.18 -1.27 -13.79
C GLU A 63 -12.01 -2.11 -12.51
N LEU A 64 -10.79 -2.15 -11.92
CA LEU A 64 -10.47 -2.94 -10.73
C LEU A 64 -10.67 -2.21 -9.41
N LEU A 65 -11.16 -0.97 -9.44
CA LEU A 65 -11.18 -0.10 -8.26
C LEU A 65 -12.48 -0.20 -7.44
N ASP A 66 -13.37 -1.15 -7.79
CA ASP A 66 -14.52 -1.51 -6.95
C ASP A 66 -14.07 -2.33 -5.73
N PHE A 67 -13.64 -1.60 -4.70
CA PHE A 67 -13.14 -2.15 -3.46
C PHE A 67 -14.15 -2.09 -2.32
N THR A 68 -14.21 -3.17 -1.54
CA THR A 68 -15.00 -3.24 -0.30
C THR A 68 -14.14 -3.81 0.85
N PRO A 69 -13.94 -3.10 1.97
CA PRO A 69 -14.40 -1.73 2.25
C PRO A 69 -13.68 -0.70 1.36
N THR A 70 -14.23 0.50 1.28
CA THR A 70 -13.59 1.61 0.57
C THR A 70 -12.23 1.92 1.19
N PRO A 71 -11.13 1.91 0.43
CA PRO A 71 -9.80 2.21 0.94
C PRO A 71 -9.66 3.69 1.25
N HIS A 72 -8.74 4.02 2.17
CA HIS A 72 -8.25 5.37 2.35
C HIS A 72 -7.33 5.71 1.17
N GLU A 73 -7.75 6.67 0.36
CA GLU A 73 -7.02 7.11 -0.82
C GLU A 73 -5.93 8.13 -0.43
N VAL A 74 -4.71 7.88 -0.88
CA VAL A 74 -3.60 8.82 -0.72
C VAL A 74 -3.87 10.04 -1.59
N PRO A 75 -3.82 11.27 -1.04
CA PRO A 75 -4.05 12.48 -1.83
C PRO A 75 -3.04 12.61 -2.97
N SER A 76 -3.42 13.30 -4.05
CA SER A 76 -2.59 13.55 -5.25
C SER A 76 -1.40 14.49 -4.96
N LEU A 77 -0.46 14.02 -4.16
CA LEU A 77 0.78 14.71 -3.76
C LEU A 77 1.94 14.25 -4.64
N VAL A 78 2.90 15.13 -4.82
CA VAL A 78 4.05 14.94 -5.72
C VAL A 78 5.36 15.12 -4.95
N ASP A 79 6.38 14.36 -5.35
CA ASP A 79 7.75 14.39 -4.84
C ASP A 79 7.82 14.31 -3.29
N SER A 80 8.51 15.27 -2.67
CA SER A 80 8.72 15.34 -1.22
C SER A 80 7.42 15.44 -0.41
N LYS A 81 6.34 15.99 -0.99
CA LYS A 81 5.05 16.08 -0.30
C LYS A 81 4.41 14.71 -0.14
N LEU A 82 4.48 13.87 -1.18
CA LEU A 82 4.03 12.48 -1.12
C LEU A 82 4.82 11.73 -0.04
N VAL A 83 6.15 11.79 -0.12
CA VAL A 83 7.04 11.12 0.83
C VAL A 83 6.73 11.53 2.27
N LYS A 84 6.58 12.83 2.52
CA LYS A 84 6.25 13.36 3.85
C LYS A 84 4.90 12.82 4.35
N TYR A 85 3.88 12.83 3.48
CA TYR A 85 2.57 12.31 3.82
C TYR A 85 2.63 10.83 4.22
N LEU A 86 3.31 10.00 3.41
CA LEU A 86 3.44 8.57 3.66
C LEU A 86 4.22 8.26 4.95
N LEU A 87 5.24 9.06 5.28
CA LEU A 87 6.07 8.84 6.48
C LEU A 87 5.41 9.33 7.78
N PHE A 88 4.59 10.36 7.72
CA PHE A 88 4.11 11.04 8.93
C PHE A 88 2.59 11.09 9.07
N ASP A 89 1.88 11.48 8.01
CA ASP A 89 0.43 11.71 8.09
C ASP A 89 -0.34 10.40 7.99
N LEU A 90 0.00 9.55 7.02
CA LEU A 90 -0.66 8.26 6.79
C LEU A 90 -0.56 7.30 8.00
N PRO A 91 0.61 7.14 8.65
CA PRO A 91 0.71 6.31 9.85
C PRO A 91 -0.17 6.80 11.00
N LEU A 92 -0.34 8.11 11.16
CA LEU A 92 -1.24 8.68 12.17
C LEU A 92 -2.71 8.33 11.86
N ILE A 93 -3.11 8.46 10.60
CA ILE A 93 -4.46 8.06 10.15
C ILE A 93 -4.70 6.57 10.46
N LEU A 94 -3.77 5.71 10.04
CA LEU A 94 -3.86 4.26 10.24
C LEU A 94 -3.81 3.81 11.71
N TYR A 95 -3.22 4.62 12.59
CA TYR A 95 -3.25 4.37 14.02
C TYR A 95 -4.65 4.59 14.62
N HIS A 96 -5.41 5.54 14.06
CA HIS A 96 -6.78 5.85 14.48
C HIS A 96 -7.82 4.98 13.79
N ASP A 97 -7.64 4.72 12.50
CA ASP A 97 -8.55 3.94 11.67
C ASP A 97 -7.76 3.01 10.74
N ARG A 98 -7.76 1.71 11.03
CA ARG A 98 -7.06 0.72 10.20
C ARG A 98 -7.89 0.39 8.97
N ALA A 99 -7.72 1.21 7.94
CA ALA A 99 -8.30 1.01 6.63
C ALA A 99 -7.25 0.46 5.63
N PRO A 100 -7.69 -0.23 4.58
CA PRO A 100 -6.87 -0.47 3.39
C PRO A 100 -6.46 0.86 2.75
N ILE A 101 -5.31 0.88 2.07
CA ILE A 101 -4.77 2.09 1.43
C ILE A 101 -4.80 1.93 -0.09
N LEU A 102 -5.13 3.00 -0.79
CA LEU A 102 -5.03 3.09 -2.24
C LEU A 102 -4.11 4.26 -2.64
N LEU A 103 -3.08 4.00 -3.44
CA LEU A 103 -2.24 5.01 -4.06
C LEU A 103 -2.30 4.83 -5.58
N ARG A 104 -2.73 5.87 -6.30
CA ARG A 104 -2.82 5.86 -7.77
C ARG A 104 -1.67 6.62 -8.42
N ASP A 105 -1.32 6.20 -9.63
CA ASP A 105 -0.40 6.86 -10.56
C ASP A 105 0.95 7.17 -9.91
N LEU A 106 1.56 6.15 -9.28
CA LEU A 106 2.77 6.32 -8.45
C LEU A 106 3.94 6.93 -9.23
N SER A 107 4.22 6.45 -10.43
CA SER A 107 5.28 6.92 -11.33
C SER A 107 5.10 8.41 -11.64
N GLU A 108 3.87 8.81 -11.96
CA GLU A 108 3.48 10.21 -12.24
C GLU A 108 3.59 11.12 -11.01
N ARG A 109 3.72 10.57 -9.78
CA ARG A 109 3.93 11.38 -8.57
C ARG A 109 5.38 11.86 -8.41
N PHE A 110 6.29 11.51 -9.30
CA PHE A 110 7.68 11.97 -9.26
C PHE A 110 8.04 12.80 -10.49
N THR A 111 8.58 14.00 -10.26
CA THR A 111 9.01 14.89 -11.34
C THR A 111 10.46 14.63 -11.77
N ARG A 112 11.24 13.94 -10.94
CA ARG A 112 12.66 13.62 -11.15
C ARG A 112 12.99 12.28 -10.49
N ASP A 113 14.04 11.61 -10.99
CA ASP A 113 14.54 10.34 -10.44
C ASP A 113 13.40 9.31 -10.19
N ILE A 114 12.49 9.16 -11.16
CA ILE A 114 11.23 8.42 -11.03
C ILE A 114 11.46 7.03 -10.42
N ASP A 115 12.36 6.23 -11.00
CA ASP A 115 12.64 4.87 -10.53
C ASP A 115 13.08 4.82 -9.06
N LYS A 116 13.92 5.78 -8.63
CA LYS A 116 14.36 5.87 -7.23
C LYS A 116 13.21 6.29 -6.32
N GLY A 117 12.38 7.22 -6.78
CA GLY A 117 11.17 7.65 -6.07
C GLY A 117 10.19 6.51 -5.85
N VAL A 118 9.89 5.77 -6.92
CA VAL A 118 9.04 4.57 -6.92
C VAL A 118 9.61 3.52 -5.96
N ALA A 119 10.89 3.17 -6.08
CA ALA A 119 11.54 2.19 -5.20
C ALA A 119 11.50 2.62 -3.72
N TYR A 120 11.75 3.91 -3.44
CA TYR A 120 11.73 4.44 -2.08
C TYR A 120 10.33 4.41 -1.47
N VAL A 121 9.31 4.84 -2.22
CA VAL A 121 7.92 4.80 -1.77
C VAL A 121 7.42 3.36 -1.63
N SER A 122 7.79 2.46 -2.54
CA SER A 122 7.52 1.03 -2.43
C SER A 122 7.95 0.49 -1.07
N ASN A 123 9.18 0.81 -0.64
CA ASN A 123 9.70 0.34 0.64
C ASN A 123 8.90 0.91 1.83
N ILE A 124 8.53 2.18 1.78
CA ILE A 124 7.69 2.82 2.81
C ILE A 124 6.34 2.12 2.90
N LEU A 125 5.68 1.90 1.76
CA LEU A 125 4.35 1.30 1.69
C LEU A 125 4.35 -0.17 2.15
N ALA A 126 5.37 -0.94 1.80
CA ALA A 126 5.56 -2.30 2.30
C ALA A 126 5.69 -2.34 3.84
N ARG A 127 6.45 -1.40 4.42
CA ARG A 127 6.55 -1.24 5.88
C ARG A 127 5.20 -0.88 6.49
N ILE A 128 4.45 0.03 5.88
CA ILE A 128 3.10 0.43 6.34
C ILE A 128 2.16 -0.78 6.34
N ALA A 129 2.09 -1.53 5.23
CA ALA A 129 1.26 -2.73 5.12
C ALA A 129 1.57 -3.72 6.26
N LYS A 130 2.86 -3.97 6.52
CA LYS A 130 3.32 -4.87 7.57
C LYS A 130 3.02 -4.37 8.99
N VAL A 131 3.32 -3.12 9.28
CA VAL A 131 3.21 -2.54 10.65
C VAL A 131 1.74 -2.38 11.06
N PHE A 132 0.91 -1.93 10.13
CA PHE A 132 -0.52 -1.73 10.39
C PHE A 132 -1.36 -2.98 10.10
N ASN A 133 -0.75 -4.03 9.52
CA ASN A 133 -1.42 -5.25 9.07
C ASN A 133 -2.64 -4.90 8.22
N THR A 134 -2.41 -4.12 7.17
CA THR A 134 -3.43 -3.62 6.24
C THR A 134 -3.02 -3.87 4.80
N THR A 135 -3.99 -3.90 3.90
CA THR A 135 -3.74 -4.01 2.46
C THR A 135 -3.38 -2.64 1.91
N VAL A 136 -2.28 -2.56 1.16
CA VAL A 136 -1.86 -1.34 0.47
C VAL A 136 -1.83 -1.64 -1.01
N VAL A 137 -2.78 -1.07 -1.74
CA VAL A 137 -2.87 -1.17 -3.20
C VAL A 137 -2.18 0.03 -3.82
N VAL A 138 -1.21 -0.23 -4.68
CA VAL A 138 -0.58 0.76 -5.54
C VAL A 138 -1.05 0.47 -6.96
N CYS A 139 -1.57 1.50 -7.62
CA CYS A 139 -1.95 1.44 -9.01
C CYS A 139 -1.05 2.32 -9.87
N ASP A 140 -0.71 1.85 -11.06
CA ASP A 140 0.02 2.63 -12.04
C ASP A 140 -0.42 2.29 -13.46
N LYS A 141 -0.45 3.27 -14.37
CA LYS A 141 -0.76 3.00 -15.77
C LYS A 141 0.42 2.40 -16.50
N GLU A 142 1.62 2.77 -16.10
CA GLU A 142 2.84 2.16 -16.60
C GLU A 142 3.07 0.82 -15.89
N ILE A 143 3.71 -0.10 -16.61
CA ILE A 143 4.19 -1.34 -16.00
C ILE A 143 5.42 -0.99 -15.18
N ILE A 144 5.25 -0.94 -13.86
CA ILE A 144 6.32 -0.67 -12.89
C ILE A 144 6.62 -1.95 -12.11
N GLU A 145 7.76 -1.98 -11.44
CA GLU A 145 8.11 -3.03 -10.50
C GLU A 145 8.14 -2.49 -9.08
N LEU A 146 7.47 -3.18 -8.16
CA LEU A 146 7.57 -2.94 -6.73
C LEU A 146 8.29 -4.13 -6.09
N HIS A 147 9.54 -3.94 -5.66
CA HIS A 147 10.38 -5.03 -5.13
C HIS A 147 9.75 -5.81 -3.95
N ASP A 148 8.86 -5.16 -3.18
CA ASP A 148 8.23 -5.73 -1.99
C ASP A 148 6.74 -6.07 -2.21
N SER A 149 6.22 -6.04 -3.46
CA SER A 149 4.85 -6.48 -3.72
C SER A 149 4.73 -7.99 -3.54
N THR A 150 3.64 -8.42 -2.89
CA THR A 150 3.33 -9.85 -2.73
C THR A 150 2.40 -10.37 -3.81
N LEU A 151 1.73 -9.47 -4.51
CA LEU A 151 0.77 -9.74 -5.57
C LEU A 151 0.88 -8.62 -6.59
N THR A 152 0.95 -9.01 -7.86
CA THR A 152 1.04 -8.10 -9.00
C THR A 152 -0.06 -8.44 -9.98
N ILE A 153 -0.94 -7.49 -10.23
CA ILE A 153 -2.06 -7.64 -11.16
C ILE A 153 -1.77 -6.77 -12.38
N LEU A 154 -1.61 -7.40 -13.53
CA LEU A 154 -1.39 -6.73 -14.81
C LEU A 154 -2.73 -6.59 -15.52
N VAL A 155 -3.07 -5.37 -15.93
CA VAL A 155 -4.35 -5.04 -16.57
C VAL A 155 -4.10 -4.53 -17.97
N GLY A 156 -4.75 -5.14 -18.95
CA GLY A 156 -4.57 -4.77 -20.36
C GLY A 156 -5.74 -5.22 -21.21
N LYS A 157 -5.56 -5.20 -22.54
CA LYS A 157 -6.60 -5.61 -23.50
C LYS A 157 -6.18 -6.81 -24.31
N ILE A 158 -7.06 -7.80 -24.42
CA ILE A 158 -6.95 -8.93 -25.35
C ILE A 158 -8.20 -8.94 -26.22
N ASN A 159 -8.03 -8.82 -27.54
CA ASN A 159 -9.14 -8.80 -28.52
C ASN A 159 -10.24 -7.78 -28.18
N GLY A 160 -9.84 -6.61 -27.68
CA GLY A 160 -10.76 -5.52 -27.30
C GLY A 160 -11.47 -5.70 -25.95
N LYS A 161 -11.20 -6.79 -25.21
CA LYS A 161 -11.70 -7.00 -23.85
C LYS A 161 -10.62 -6.67 -22.83
N THR A 162 -10.98 -5.96 -21.78
CA THR A 162 -10.08 -5.73 -20.64
C THR A 162 -9.86 -7.04 -19.91
N VAL A 163 -8.62 -7.33 -19.54
CA VAL A 163 -8.22 -8.53 -18.82
C VAL A 163 -7.31 -8.14 -17.66
N ALA A 164 -7.46 -8.82 -16.53
CA ALA A 164 -6.55 -8.76 -15.40
C ALA A 164 -5.83 -10.10 -15.27
N GLN A 165 -4.50 -10.08 -15.18
CA GLN A 165 -3.68 -11.26 -14.95
C GLN A 165 -2.97 -11.13 -13.60
N ILE A 166 -3.05 -12.15 -12.77
CA ILE A 166 -2.20 -12.25 -11.58
C ILE A 166 -0.85 -12.81 -12.03
N ALA A 167 0.22 -12.01 -11.90
CA ALA A 167 1.54 -12.37 -12.41
C ALA A 167 2.11 -13.62 -11.72
N GLU A 168 1.84 -13.78 -10.41
CA GLU A 168 2.39 -14.87 -9.60
C GLU A 168 1.77 -16.23 -9.93
N THR A 169 0.50 -16.27 -10.34
CA THR A 169 -0.23 -17.52 -10.65
C THR A 169 -0.52 -17.73 -12.13
N ASN A 170 -0.33 -16.69 -12.96
CA ASN A 170 -0.78 -16.63 -14.35
C ASN A 170 -2.29 -16.82 -14.55
N GLU A 171 -3.09 -16.64 -13.49
CA GLU A 171 -4.54 -16.64 -13.61
C GLU A 171 -5.00 -15.39 -14.37
N ILE A 172 -5.91 -15.58 -15.32
CA ILE A 172 -6.46 -14.51 -16.16
C ILE A 172 -7.95 -14.36 -15.88
N PHE A 173 -8.36 -13.13 -15.64
CA PHE A 173 -9.73 -12.70 -15.44
C PHE A 173 -10.13 -11.79 -16.58
N TYR A 174 -11.17 -12.17 -17.32
CA TYR A 174 -11.79 -11.29 -18.31
C TYR A 174 -12.73 -10.33 -17.60
N LEU A 175 -12.50 -9.03 -17.75
CA LEU A 175 -13.37 -7.98 -17.25
C LEU A 175 -14.44 -7.67 -18.31
N ASN A 176 -15.62 -7.23 -17.87
CA ASN A 176 -16.80 -7.03 -18.73
C ASN A 176 -16.86 -5.64 -19.35
#